data_AF-A9MPE8-F1
#
_entry.id   AF-A9MPE8-F1
#
_cell.length_a   1.000
_cell.length_b   1.000
_cell.length_c   1.000
_cell.angle_alpha   90.00
_cell.angle_beta   90.00
_cell.angle_gamma   90.00
#
_symmetry.space_group_name_H-M   'P 1'
#
loop_
_entity.id
_entity.type
_entity.pdbx_description
1 polymer ?
#
loop_
_entity_poly.entity_id
_entity_poly.type
_entity_poly.pdbx_seq_one_letter_code
_entity_poly.pdbx_strand_id
1 'polypeptide(L)'
;MIILTGCVAETAQQNGQALSPLSTHAFLLRWLTVAYKRKRFPRTIAYDIEGLLTLGRNKGLAASLLNRLEYLWNSCTGPVSVQSDLYQLTYAIEQLKPQGWGKAVVSDGDWNNEALLVQE
;
A
#
# COMPACT_ATOMS: atom_id res chain seq x y z
N MET A 1 -4.95 -8.27 8.47
CA MET A 1 -5.25 -7.86 7.07
C MET A 1 -6.73 -8.02 6.70
N ILE A 2 -7.47 -8.92 7.36
CA ILE A 2 -8.96 -9.12 7.27
C ILE A 2 -9.79 -7.87 7.65
N ILE A 3 -9.16 -6.79 8.14
CA ILE A 3 -9.80 -5.68 8.84
C ILE A 3 -10.26 -4.55 7.88
N LEU A 4 -9.76 -4.49 6.64
CA LEU A 4 -10.19 -3.47 5.65
C LEU A 4 -11.44 -3.91 4.86
N THR A 5 -11.56 -5.19 4.52
CA THR A 5 -12.70 -5.75 3.78
C THR A 5 -13.98 -5.80 4.63
N GLY A 6 -13.85 -6.09 5.93
CA GLY A 6 -14.99 -6.08 6.86
C GLY A 6 -15.56 -4.68 7.08
N CYS A 7 -14.72 -3.66 7.16
CA CYS A 7 -15.19 -2.31 7.50
C CYS A 7 -15.92 -1.59 6.37
N VAL A 8 -15.56 -1.78 5.10
CA VAL A 8 -16.31 -1.14 3.98
C VAL A 8 -17.69 -1.80 3.80
N ALA A 9 -17.77 -3.13 3.95
CA ALA A 9 -19.03 -3.86 3.84
C ALA A 9 -19.96 -3.65 5.05
N GLU A 10 -19.45 -3.67 6.29
CA GLU A 10 -20.26 -3.33 7.48
C GLU A 10 -20.79 -1.88 7.43
N THR A 11 -20.03 -0.94 6.85
CA THR A 11 -20.50 0.45 6.71
C THR A 11 -21.65 0.63 5.72
N ALA A 12 -21.76 -0.23 4.70
CA ALA A 12 -22.90 -0.21 3.78
C ALA A 12 -24.18 -0.73 4.45
N GLN A 13 -24.04 -1.68 5.38
CA GLN A 13 -25.17 -2.40 5.98
C GLN A 13 -25.72 -1.71 7.24
N GLN A 14 -24.91 -0.95 7.98
CA GLN A 14 -25.37 -0.29 9.21
C GLN A 14 -26.06 1.07 9.02
N ASN A 15 -25.89 1.75 7.87
CA ASN A 15 -26.27 3.15 7.78
C ASN A 15 -27.32 3.55 6.75
N GLY A 16 -27.86 2.67 5.90
CA GLY A 16 -29.08 2.92 5.08
C GLY A 16 -29.12 4.21 4.24
N GLN A 17 -28.04 4.98 4.18
CA GLN A 17 -27.91 6.31 3.60
C GLN A 17 -26.46 6.45 3.15
N ALA A 18 -26.28 6.86 1.90
CA ALA A 18 -24.97 7.09 1.31
C ALA A 18 -24.14 8.01 2.22
N LEU A 19 -23.03 7.50 2.75
CA LEU A 19 -22.10 8.27 3.56
C LEU A 19 -21.56 9.42 2.71
N SER A 20 -21.83 10.67 3.12
CA SER A 20 -21.23 11.84 2.48
C SER A 20 -19.70 11.74 2.54
N PRO A 21 -18.95 12.30 1.57
CA PRO A 21 -17.48 12.24 1.58
C PRO A 21 -16.85 12.67 2.91
N LEU A 22 -17.45 13.66 3.56
CA LEU A 22 -17.01 14.15 4.87
C LEU A 22 -17.21 13.12 5.99
N SER A 23 -18.36 12.45 6.01
CA SER A 23 -18.66 11.41 7.00
C SER A 23 -17.75 10.19 6.83
N THR A 24 -17.46 9.81 5.58
CA THR A 24 -16.51 8.74 5.23
C THR A 24 -15.10 9.08 5.70
N HIS A 25 -14.62 10.30 5.41
CA HIS A 25 -13.31 10.75 5.86
C HIS A 25 -13.19 10.74 7.39
N ALA A 26 -14.19 11.29 8.09
CA ALA A 26 -14.19 11.36 9.55
C ALA A 26 -14.25 9.95 10.18
N PHE A 27 -15.02 9.04 9.60
CA PHE A 27 -15.07 7.64 10.01
C PHE A 27 -13.69 6.97 9.85
N LEU A 28 -13.10 7.04 8.66
CA LEU A 28 -11.80 6.44 8.37
C LEU A 28 -10.71 6.95 9.33
N LEU A 29 -10.70 8.26 9.59
CA LEU A 29 -9.72 8.86 10.48
C LEU A 29 -9.87 8.38 11.93
N ARG A 30 -11.12 8.29 12.43
CA ARG A 30 -11.41 7.75 13.77
C ARG A 30 -11.02 6.28 13.86
N TRP A 31 -11.41 5.51 12.86
CA TRP A 31 -11.12 4.08 12.80
C TRP A 31 -9.62 3.80 12.77
N LEU A 32 -8.86 4.50 11.92
CA LEU A 32 -7.40 4.39 11.84
C LEU A 32 -6.76 4.74 13.18
N THR A 33 -7.26 5.78 13.85
CA THR A 33 -6.77 6.20 15.16
C THR A 33 -6.99 5.09 16.21
N VAL A 34 -8.17 4.47 16.23
CA VAL A 34 -8.48 3.37 17.16
C VAL A 34 -7.63 2.14 16.84
N ALA A 35 -7.49 1.77 15.56
CA ALA A 35 -6.70 0.63 15.13
C ALA A 35 -5.21 0.80 15.46
N TYR A 36 -4.66 2.01 15.26
CA TYR A 36 -3.29 2.37 15.63
C TYR A 36 -3.07 2.25 17.14
N LYS A 37 -3.97 2.84 17.96
CA LYS A 37 -3.90 2.75 19.43
C LYS A 37 -4.00 1.32 19.94
N ARG A 38 -4.79 0.48 19.28
CA ARG A 38 -4.92 -0.96 19.60
C ARG A 38 -3.76 -1.81 19.08
N LYS A 39 -2.71 -1.21 18.49
CA LYS A 39 -1.54 -1.87 17.91
C LYS A 39 -1.91 -3.02 16.96
N ARG A 40 -2.97 -2.82 16.18
CA ARG A 40 -3.47 -3.83 15.22
C ARG A 40 -2.54 -4.03 14.01
N PHE A 41 -1.56 -3.16 13.84
CA PHE A 41 -0.61 -3.20 12.73
C PHE A 41 0.78 -3.62 13.22
N PRO A 42 1.49 -4.45 12.43
CA PRO A 42 2.91 -4.68 12.62
C PRO A 42 3.70 -3.37 12.66
N ARG A 43 4.84 -3.38 13.37
CA ARG A 43 5.67 -2.18 13.58
C ARG A 43 6.17 -1.57 12.26
N THR A 44 6.37 -2.41 11.24
CA THR A 44 6.74 -2.01 9.88
C THR A 44 5.70 -1.11 9.21
N ILE A 45 4.41 -1.33 9.49
CA ILE A 45 3.28 -0.60 8.89
C ILE A 45 2.83 0.55 9.79
N ALA A 46 3.18 0.53 11.07
CA ALA A 46 2.75 1.53 12.04
C ALA A 46 3.17 2.97 11.65
N TYR A 47 4.37 3.13 11.09
CA TYR A 47 4.88 4.43 10.62
C TYR A 47 4.04 4.98 9.46
N ASP A 48 3.69 4.13 8.49
CA ASP A 48 2.85 4.53 7.35
C ASP A 48 1.44 4.91 7.79
N ILE A 49 0.87 4.19 8.77
CA ILE A 49 -0.45 4.51 9.35
C ILE A 49 -0.42 5.86 10.08
N GLU A 50 0.65 6.18 10.80
CA GLU A 50 0.83 7.48 11.43
C GLU A 50 0.95 8.61 10.40
N GLY A 51 1.65 8.35 9.29
CA GLY A 51 1.70 9.25 8.13
C GLY A 51 0.31 9.51 7.52
N LEU A 52 -0.48 8.45 7.31
CA LEU A 52 -1.88 8.53 6.83
C LEU A 52 -2.77 9.34 7.79
N LEU A 53 -2.63 9.15 9.10
CA LEU A 53 -3.37 9.92 10.11
C LEU A 53 -3.01 11.40 10.08
N THR A 54 -1.71 11.71 9.98
CA THR A 54 -1.22 13.09 9.89
C THR A 54 -1.72 13.76 8.61
N LEU A 55 -1.63 13.07 7.48
CA LEU A 55 -2.14 13.54 6.20
C LEU A 55 -3.65 13.82 6.25
N GLY A 56 -4.43 12.91 6.83
CA GLY A 56 -5.87 13.03 6.96
C GLY A 56 -6.33 14.19 7.85
N ARG A 57 -5.57 14.49 8.91
CA ARG A 57 -5.82 15.64 9.80
C ARG A 57 -5.47 16.96 9.13
N ASN A 58 -4.34 17.02 8.44
CA ASN A 58 -3.83 18.26 7.86
C ASN A 58 -4.56 18.67 6.58
N LYS A 59 -4.94 17.71 5.73
CA LYS A 59 -5.55 17.98 4.42
C LYS A 59 -7.07 17.74 4.37
N GLY A 60 -7.66 17.20 5.43
CA GLY A 60 -9.09 16.87 5.45
C GLY A 60 -9.49 16.01 4.26
N LEU A 61 -10.58 16.36 3.58
CA LEU A 61 -11.07 15.65 2.39
C LEU A 61 -10.04 15.59 1.24
N ALA A 62 -9.16 16.59 1.11
CA ALA A 62 -8.13 16.61 0.09
C ALA A 62 -7.03 15.56 0.32
N ALA A 63 -6.98 14.94 1.50
CA ALA A 63 -6.13 13.77 1.74
C ALA A 63 -6.55 12.56 0.88
N SER A 64 -7.83 12.50 0.50
CA SER A 64 -8.45 11.38 -0.22
C SER A 64 -8.12 10.02 0.42
N LEU A 65 -8.38 9.92 1.74
CA LEU A 65 -8.02 8.74 2.52
C LEU A 65 -8.65 7.46 1.99
N LEU A 66 -9.92 7.53 1.55
CA LEU A 66 -10.61 6.38 0.98
C LEU A 66 -9.85 5.84 -0.25
N ASN A 67 -9.63 6.67 -1.26
CA ASN A 67 -8.95 6.26 -2.50
C ASN A 67 -7.54 5.74 -2.23
N ARG A 68 -6.81 6.32 -1.27
CA ARG A 68 -5.47 5.83 -0.90
C ARG A 68 -5.52 4.46 -0.23
N LEU A 69 -6.47 4.24 0.67
CA LEU A 69 -6.64 2.95 1.33
C LEU A 69 -7.14 1.88 0.35
N GLU A 70 -8.05 2.23 -0.57
CA GLU A 70 -8.49 1.36 -1.65
C GLU A 70 -7.35 1.01 -2.61
N TYR A 71 -6.52 1.98 -2.97
CA TYR A 71 -5.32 1.74 -3.79
C TYR A 71 -4.37 0.77 -3.09
N LEU A 72 -4.02 1.01 -1.83
CA LEU A 72 -3.16 0.12 -1.05
C LEU A 72 -3.74 -1.29 -0.95
N TRP A 73 -5.05 -1.40 -0.71
CA TRP A 73 -5.74 -2.69 -0.70
C TRP A 73 -5.61 -3.41 -2.03
N ASN A 74 -5.98 -2.75 -3.13
CA ASN A 74 -5.96 -3.34 -4.46
C ASN A 74 -4.55 -3.75 -4.88
N SER A 75 -3.53 -2.96 -4.57
CA SER A 75 -2.13 -3.33 -4.82
C SER A 75 -1.66 -4.50 -3.98
N CYS A 76 -2.17 -4.67 -2.75
CA CYS A 76 -1.80 -5.80 -1.88
C CYS A 76 -2.63 -7.08 -2.09
N THR A 77 -3.82 -7.01 -2.68
CA THR A 77 -4.74 -8.16 -2.78
C THR A 77 -5.19 -8.51 -4.19
N GLY A 78 -4.97 -7.65 -5.18
CA GLY A 78 -5.38 -7.93 -6.55
C GLY A 78 -4.46 -8.93 -7.25
N PRO A 79 -4.95 -9.64 -8.29
CA PRO A 79 -4.09 -10.44 -9.16
C PRO A 79 -3.03 -9.54 -9.79
N VAL A 80 -1.78 -9.99 -9.84
CA VAL A 80 -0.66 -9.23 -10.42
C VAL A 80 -0.99 -8.78 -11.84
N SER A 81 -1.67 -9.62 -12.62
CA SER A 81 -2.10 -9.34 -13.99
C SER A 81 -3.09 -8.17 -14.16
N VAL A 82 -3.73 -7.72 -13.07
CA VAL A 82 -4.71 -6.62 -13.07
C VAL A 82 -4.10 -5.32 -12.52
N GLN A 83 -2.88 -5.38 -11.97
CA GLN A 83 -2.18 -4.21 -11.44
C GLN A 83 -1.48 -3.42 -12.56
N SER A 84 -1.05 -2.18 -12.26
CA SER A 84 -0.31 -1.36 -13.20
C SER A 84 1.00 -2.00 -13.66
N ASP A 85 1.46 -1.64 -14.86
CA ASP A 85 2.71 -2.14 -15.44
C ASP A 85 3.91 -1.96 -14.50
N LEU A 86 3.98 -0.84 -13.77
CA LEU A 86 5.03 -0.58 -12.79
C LEU A 86 4.99 -1.58 -11.62
N TYR A 87 3.79 -1.90 -11.12
CA TYR A 87 3.63 -2.90 -10.06
C TYR A 87 4.00 -4.29 -10.57
N GLN A 88 3.51 -4.66 -11.77
CA GLN A 88 3.83 -5.93 -12.40
C GLN A 88 5.34 -6.11 -12.58
N LEU A 89 6.02 -5.08 -13.09
CA LEU A 89 7.47 -5.06 -13.23
C LEU A 89 8.18 -5.18 -11.89
N THR A 90 7.76 -4.40 -10.89
CA THR A 90 8.37 -4.45 -9.55
C THR A 90 8.19 -5.83 -8.92
N TYR A 91 7.01 -6.42 -9.03
CA TYR A 91 6.71 -7.75 -8.53
C TYR A 91 7.56 -8.82 -9.24
N ALA A 92 7.67 -8.77 -10.57
CA ALA A 92 8.53 -9.68 -11.32
C ALA A 92 10.00 -9.58 -10.86
N ILE A 93 10.49 -8.36 -10.60
CA ILE A 93 11.83 -8.14 -10.05
C ILE A 93 12.01 -8.74 -8.67
N GLU A 94 11.07 -8.50 -7.76
CA GLU A 94 11.16 -9.08 -6.41
C GLU A 94 11.10 -10.62 -6.44
N GLN A 95 10.38 -11.23 -7.39
CA GLN A 95 10.32 -12.68 -7.54
C GLN A 95 11.59 -13.31 -8.13
N LEU A 96 12.30 -12.57 -8.97
CA LEU A 96 13.53 -13.03 -9.60
C LEU A 96 14.76 -12.85 -8.68
N LYS A 97 14.76 -11.85 -7.78
CA LYS A 97 15.83 -11.64 -6.79
C LYS A 97 16.25 -12.90 -6.01
N PRO A 98 15.33 -13.64 -5.35
CA PRO A 98 15.72 -14.85 -4.62
C PRO A 98 16.19 -15.99 -5.53
N GLN A 99 15.98 -15.90 -6.84
CA GLN A 99 16.49 -16.84 -7.84
C GLN A 99 17.91 -16.47 -8.32
N GLY A 100 18.57 -15.53 -7.64
CA GLY A 100 19.91 -15.06 -7.99
C GLY A 100 19.92 -13.89 -8.98
N TRP A 101 18.76 -13.27 -9.26
CA TRP A 101 18.74 -12.07 -10.09
C TRP A 101 19.24 -10.84 -9.32
N GLY A 102 20.53 -10.54 -9.51
CA GLY A 102 21.20 -9.39 -8.92
C GLY A 102 20.96 -8.09 -9.68
N LYS A 103 21.18 -6.97 -9.00
CA LYS A 103 21.29 -5.64 -9.62
C LYS A 103 22.70 -5.13 -9.40
N ALA A 104 23.38 -4.74 -10.47
CA ALA A 104 24.69 -4.08 -10.41
C ALA A 104 24.59 -2.67 -10.99
N VAL A 105 25.29 -1.73 -10.36
CA VAL A 105 25.55 -0.41 -10.96
C VAL A 105 26.84 -0.56 -11.74
N VAL A 106 26.79 -0.28 -13.04
CA VAL A 106 27.92 -0.48 -13.94
C VAL A 106 28.27 0.82 -14.64
N SER A 107 29.55 1.04 -14.91
CA SER A 107 30.00 2.15 -15.75
C SER A 107 29.71 1.86 -17.23
N ASP A 108 29.64 2.89 -18.08
CA ASP A 108 29.35 2.72 -19.52
C ASP A 108 30.32 1.75 -20.22
N GLY A 109 31.58 1.68 -19.77
CA GLY A 109 32.59 0.79 -20.32
C GLY A 109 32.44 -0.67 -19.89
N ASP A 110 31.73 -0.92 -18.80
CA ASP A 110 31.60 -2.25 -18.19
C ASP A 110 30.27 -2.95 -18.55
N TRP A 111 29.37 -2.27 -19.28
CA TRP A 111 28.04 -2.78 -19.62
C TRP A 111 28.06 -4.15 -20.33
N ASN A 112 29.09 -4.42 -21.13
CA ASN A 112 29.27 -5.67 -21.88
C ASN A 112 30.26 -6.64 -21.21
N ASN A 113 30.64 -6.41 -19.95
CA ASN A 113 31.64 -7.22 -19.29
C ASN A 113 30.99 -8.49 -18.70
N GLU A 114 31.34 -9.67 -19.24
CA GLU A 114 30.82 -10.96 -18.76
C GLU A 114 31.23 -11.29 -17.32
N ALA A 115 32.20 -10.56 -16.76
CA ALA A 115 32.57 -10.65 -15.35
C ALA A 115 31.43 -10.24 -14.38
N LEU A 116 30.38 -9.57 -14.87
CA LEU A 116 29.21 -9.20 -14.07
C LEU A 116 28.26 -10.38 -13.78
N LEU A 117 28.47 -11.54 -14.40
CA LEU A 117 27.66 -12.75 -14.18
C LEU A 117 28.09 -13.53 -12.93
N VAL A 118 29.15 -13.10 -12.24
CA VAL A 118 29.66 -13.75 -11.03
C VAL A 118 29.47 -12.82 -9.84
N GLN A 119 28.35 -12.97 -9.14
CA GLN A 119 28.22 -12.48 -7.77
C GLN A 119 27.68 -13.67 -6.93
N GLU A 120 28.58 -14.28 -6.15
CA GLU A 120 28.29 -15.30 -5.13
C GLU A 120 27.52 -14.72 -3.93
#